data_AF-A0A7S1K7N0-F1
#
_entry.id   AF-A0A7S1K7N0-F1
#
_cell.length_a   1.000
_cell.length_b   1.000
_cell.length_c   1.000
_cell.angle_alpha   90.00
_cell.angle_beta   90.00
_cell.angle_gamma   90.00
#
_symmetry.space_group_name_H-M   'P 1'
#
loop_
_entity.id
_entity.type
_entity.pdbx_description
1 polymer ?
#
loop_
_entity_poly.entity_id
_entity_poly.type
_entity_poly.pdbx_seq_one_letter_code
_entity_poly.pdbx_strand_id
1 'polypeptide(L)'
;VADSMATGDVGLICWAKPDDWGGGRVLTVATVEQEGVARQVYKMDIFHAVLATKGYPSDAVMKLFIRLSTITHVAVFHFGDGDVHGLDIGLGLAARLKPHKIEVNWLAVSAEQVKQWKKKFDLQAKKCSEADMEKTKALLRGPVIAAEGRDAQQAWLRKRDTKMWRDLQHQIKTIQETGEQMKLDMVIDRVDRAVLTKVFRELLEKRLGIDMNMSS
;
A
#
# COMPACT_ATOMS: atom_id res chain seq x y z
N VAL A 1 -1.64 -7.06 -23.26
CA VAL A 1 -1.62 -6.95 -21.77
C VAL A 1 -2.01 -5.55 -21.31
N ALA A 2 -1.65 -4.48 -22.05
CA ALA A 2 -2.16 -3.13 -21.80
C ALA A 2 -3.69 -2.99 -22.00
N ASP A 3 -4.27 -3.70 -22.97
CA ASP A 3 -5.72 -3.59 -23.27
C ASP A 3 -6.65 -4.05 -22.14
N SER A 4 -6.20 -4.97 -21.27
CA SER A 4 -6.96 -5.41 -20.09
C SER A 4 -6.98 -4.40 -18.94
N MET A 5 -6.26 -3.28 -19.05
CA MET A 5 -6.32 -2.16 -18.11
C MET A 5 -7.16 -0.99 -18.62
N ALA A 6 -7.77 -1.13 -19.81
CA ALA A 6 -8.62 -0.10 -20.42
C ALA A 6 -10.05 -0.05 -19.84
N THR A 7 -10.35 -0.79 -18.76
CA THR A 7 -11.71 -0.82 -18.18
C THR A 7 -12.08 0.46 -17.42
N GLY A 8 -11.18 1.43 -17.30
CA GLY A 8 -11.41 2.71 -16.60
C GLY A 8 -11.25 2.64 -15.07
N ASP A 9 -11.13 1.43 -14.52
CA ASP A 9 -11.00 1.19 -13.07
C ASP A 9 -9.55 1.35 -12.58
N VAL A 10 -8.56 1.22 -13.46
CA VAL A 10 -7.14 1.30 -13.12
C VAL A 10 -6.43 2.22 -14.10
N GLY A 11 -5.73 3.23 -13.57
CA GLY A 11 -4.87 4.11 -14.36
C GLY A 11 -3.42 3.62 -14.28
N LEU A 12 -2.85 3.11 -15.38
CA LEU A 12 -1.40 2.93 -15.49
C LEU A 12 -0.76 4.32 -15.65
N ILE A 13 -0.01 4.76 -14.65
CA ILE A 13 0.66 6.06 -14.69
C ILE A 13 2.04 5.93 -15.33
N CYS A 14 2.78 4.87 -15.02
CA CYS A 14 4.08 4.61 -15.65
C CYS A 14 4.43 3.12 -15.66
N TRP A 15 5.27 2.77 -16.62
CA TRP A 15 5.79 1.42 -16.82
C TRP A 15 7.19 1.53 -17.40
N ALA A 16 8.21 1.17 -16.62
CA ALA A 16 9.59 1.05 -17.11
C ALA A 16 9.64 -0.01 -18.22
N LYS A 17 10.56 0.14 -19.20
CA LYS A 17 10.66 -0.84 -20.27
C LYS A 17 11.15 -2.19 -19.70
N PRO A 18 10.80 -3.33 -20.31
CA PRO A 18 11.30 -4.63 -19.87
C PRO A 18 12.82 -4.70 -19.72
N ASP A 19 13.56 -3.97 -20.56
CA ASP A 19 15.02 -3.87 -20.52
C ASP A 19 15.54 -3.14 -19.27
N ASP A 20 14.73 -2.23 -18.70
CA ASP A 20 15.01 -1.49 -17.46
C ASP A 20 14.69 -2.32 -16.20
N TRP A 21 14.08 -3.51 -16.35
CA TRP A 21 13.73 -4.36 -15.20
C TRP A 21 14.93 -5.14 -14.66
N GLY A 22 16.06 -5.10 -15.38
CA GLY A 22 17.37 -5.62 -14.97
C GLY A 22 17.40 -7.14 -14.75
N GLY A 23 18.29 -7.84 -15.46
CA GLY A 23 18.52 -9.27 -15.28
C GLY A 23 18.80 -9.67 -13.83
N GLY A 24 17.78 -10.24 -13.16
CA GLY A 24 17.85 -10.68 -11.76
C GLY A 24 17.49 -9.64 -10.69
N ARG A 25 17.03 -8.44 -11.06
CA ARG A 25 16.60 -7.39 -10.11
C ARG A 25 15.11 -7.49 -9.79
N VAL A 26 14.73 -7.00 -8.61
CA VAL A 26 13.35 -6.98 -8.13
C VAL A 26 12.56 -5.88 -8.84
N LEU A 27 11.47 -6.24 -9.53
CA LEU A 27 10.53 -5.30 -10.11
C LEU A 27 9.70 -4.64 -8.99
N THR A 28 9.99 -3.38 -8.70
CA THR A 28 9.24 -2.59 -7.71
C THR A 28 8.03 -1.93 -8.34
N VAL A 29 6.85 -2.20 -7.80
CA VAL A 29 5.58 -1.65 -8.29
C VAL A 29 4.85 -0.92 -7.18
N ALA A 30 4.53 0.35 -7.38
CA ALA A 30 3.60 1.07 -6.52
C ALA A 30 2.15 0.86 -6.96
N THR A 31 1.29 0.52 -6.01
CA THR A 31 -0.17 0.60 -6.16
C THR A 31 -0.66 1.73 -5.29
N VAL A 32 -1.46 2.63 -5.85
CA VAL A 32 -1.89 3.86 -5.19
C VAL A 32 -3.39 3.98 -5.35
N GLU A 33 -4.12 4.16 -4.25
CA GLU A 33 -5.59 4.21 -4.33
C GLU A 33 -6.11 5.41 -5.13
N GLN A 34 -5.41 6.54 -5.08
CA GLN A 34 -5.83 7.81 -5.67
C GLN A 34 -4.95 8.21 -6.86
N GLU A 35 -5.55 8.58 -7.98
CA GLU A 35 -4.82 8.91 -9.21
C GLU A 35 -3.94 10.17 -9.07
N GLY A 36 -4.43 11.21 -8.40
CA GLY A 36 -3.66 12.44 -8.15
C GLY A 36 -2.38 12.15 -7.37
N VAL A 37 -2.48 11.31 -6.33
CA VAL A 37 -1.33 10.85 -5.55
C VAL A 37 -0.41 9.96 -6.40
N ALA A 38 -0.97 9.07 -7.23
CA ALA A 38 -0.18 8.21 -8.11
C ALA A 38 0.73 9.01 -9.05
N ARG A 39 0.23 10.14 -9.58
CA ARG A 39 1.03 11.06 -10.39
C ARG A 39 2.16 11.72 -9.61
N GLN A 40 1.98 12.00 -8.32
CA GLN A 40 3.05 12.52 -7.46
C GLN A 40 4.08 11.44 -7.14
N VAL A 41 3.64 10.22 -6.82
CA VAL A 41 4.52 9.07 -6.60
C VAL A 41 5.35 8.76 -7.83
N TYR A 42 4.77 8.83 -9.03
CA TYR A 42 5.52 8.69 -10.28
C TYR A 42 6.66 9.72 -10.40
N LYS A 43 6.39 10.99 -10.06
CA LYS A 43 7.41 12.06 -10.08
C LYS A 43 8.54 11.88 -9.06
N MET A 44 8.45 10.92 -8.14
CA MET A 44 9.54 10.60 -7.19
C MET A 44 10.61 9.71 -7.82
N ASP A 45 10.29 9.04 -8.93
CA ASP A 45 11.24 8.22 -9.71
C ASP A 45 11.97 7.14 -8.88
N ILE A 46 11.20 6.41 -8.06
CA ILE A 46 11.71 5.33 -7.19
C ILE A 46 11.08 3.96 -7.50
N PHE A 47 10.06 3.92 -8.36
CA PHE A 47 9.35 2.69 -8.74
C PHE A 47 9.46 2.45 -10.24
N HIS A 48 9.59 1.19 -10.63
CA HIS A 48 9.57 0.79 -12.04
C HIS A 48 8.17 0.92 -12.64
N ALA A 49 7.12 0.74 -11.83
CA ALA A 49 5.74 0.91 -12.26
C ALA A 49 4.90 1.57 -11.16
N VAL A 50 3.95 2.41 -11.57
CA VAL A 50 2.98 3.06 -10.68
C VAL A 50 1.57 2.87 -11.25
N LEU A 51 0.71 2.24 -10.45
CA LEU A 51 -0.68 1.93 -10.78
C LEU A 51 -1.63 2.70 -9.85
N ALA A 52 -2.56 3.45 -10.42
CA ALA A 52 -3.69 4.03 -9.71
C ALA A 52 -4.87 3.05 -9.69
N THR A 53 -5.30 2.56 -8.52
CA THR A 53 -6.23 1.43 -8.41
C THR A 53 -7.67 1.81 -8.05
N LYS A 54 -7.97 3.10 -7.82
CA LYS A 54 -9.30 3.62 -7.45
C LYS A 54 -9.98 2.78 -6.35
N GLY A 55 -9.23 2.50 -5.28
CA GLY A 55 -9.60 1.57 -4.22
C GLY A 55 -8.92 0.20 -4.38
N TYR A 56 -9.68 -0.87 -4.17
CA TYR A 56 -9.13 -2.24 -4.20
C TYR A 56 -8.66 -2.61 -5.63
N PRO A 57 -7.42 -3.10 -5.82
CA PRO A 57 -6.95 -3.37 -7.17
C PRO A 57 -7.71 -4.54 -7.82
N SER A 58 -8.05 -4.36 -9.10
CA SER A 58 -8.89 -5.30 -9.84
C SER A 58 -8.24 -6.67 -10.05
N ASP A 59 -9.07 -7.66 -10.41
CA ASP A 59 -8.59 -9.00 -10.76
C ASP A 59 -7.62 -9.00 -11.95
N ALA A 60 -7.74 -8.02 -12.86
CA ALA A 60 -6.81 -7.85 -13.96
C ALA A 60 -5.41 -7.46 -13.45
N VAL A 61 -5.34 -6.53 -12.48
CA VAL A 61 -4.08 -6.15 -11.82
C VAL A 61 -3.49 -7.33 -11.05
N MET A 62 -4.33 -8.10 -10.35
CA MET A 62 -3.87 -9.32 -9.66
C MET A 62 -3.24 -10.32 -10.64
N LYS A 63 -3.94 -10.61 -11.74
CA LYS A 63 -3.44 -11.52 -12.79
C LYS A 63 -2.16 -11.01 -13.43
N LEU A 64 -2.02 -9.69 -13.60
CA LEU A 64 -0.79 -9.08 -14.09
C LEU A 64 0.37 -9.35 -13.13
N PHE A 65 0.22 -9.09 -11.83
CA PHE A 65 1.27 -9.37 -10.84
C PHE A 65 1.66 -10.84 -10.79
N ILE A 66 0.67 -11.74 -10.81
CA ILE A 66 0.90 -13.19 -10.83
C ILE A 66 1.66 -13.62 -12.09
N ARG A 67 1.35 -13.02 -13.25
CA ARG A 67 2.05 -13.33 -14.50
C ARG A 67 3.46 -12.76 -14.51
N LEU A 68 3.68 -11.58 -13.92
CA LEU A 68 5.01 -10.99 -13.82
C LEU A 68 5.90 -11.78 -12.85
N SER A 69 5.32 -12.32 -11.77
CA SER A 69 6.07 -13.11 -10.79
C SER A 69 6.60 -14.44 -11.33
N THR A 70 6.10 -14.92 -12.48
CA THR A 70 6.67 -16.08 -13.16
C THR A 70 7.91 -15.73 -13.99
N ILE A 71 8.17 -14.44 -14.22
CA ILE A 71 9.24 -13.93 -15.10
C ILE A 71 10.32 -13.24 -14.26
N THR A 72 9.93 -12.47 -13.25
CA THR A 72 10.84 -11.71 -12.38
C THR A 72 10.31 -11.69 -10.94
N HIS A 73 11.17 -11.38 -9.97
CA HIS A 73 10.73 -11.15 -8.60
C HIS A 73 9.97 -9.81 -8.53
N VAL A 74 8.72 -9.84 -8.06
CA VAL A 74 7.87 -8.64 -7.96
C VAL A 74 7.73 -8.25 -6.49
N ALA A 75 8.07 -6.99 -6.18
CA ALA A 75 7.78 -6.38 -4.89
C ALA A 75 6.73 -5.28 -5.07
N VAL A 76 5.55 -5.50 -4.48
CA VAL A 76 4.47 -4.53 -4.53
C VAL A 76 4.53 -3.64 -3.30
N PHE A 77 4.42 -2.34 -3.52
CA PHE A 77 4.32 -1.34 -2.46
C PHE A 77 2.97 -0.64 -2.58
N HIS A 78 2.17 -0.72 -1.51
CA HIS A 78 0.83 -0.16 -1.51
C HIS A 78 0.78 1.16 -0.75
N PHE A 79 0.33 2.20 -1.45
CA PHE A 79 0.06 3.53 -0.95
C PHE A 79 -1.45 3.68 -0.77
N GLY A 80 -1.90 3.40 0.45
CA GLY A 80 -3.28 3.58 0.86
C GLY A 80 -3.45 4.71 1.86
N ASP A 81 -4.70 5.09 2.11
CA ASP A 81 -5.02 6.01 3.20
C ASP A 81 -4.64 5.39 4.55
N GLY A 82 -4.16 6.20 5.49
CA GLY A 82 -3.86 5.80 6.86
C GLY A 82 -5.12 5.65 7.72
N ASP A 83 -6.21 5.20 7.11
CA ASP A 83 -7.48 4.87 7.76
C ASP A 83 -7.76 3.36 7.70
N VAL A 84 -8.82 2.92 8.36
CA VAL A 84 -9.15 1.49 8.41
C VAL A 84 -9.47 0.91 7.03
N HIS A 85 -9.97 1.72 6.09
CA HIS A 85 -10.35 1.24 4.77
C HIS A 85 -9.12 0.98 3.90
N GLY A 86 -8.18 1.92 3.84
CA GLY A 86 -6.94 1.75 3.10
C GLY A 86 -6.09 0.62 3.68
N LEU A 87 -6.03 0.49 5.01
CA LEU A 87 -5.36 -0.63 5.68
C LEU A 87 -6.00 -1.98 5.30
N ASP A 88 -7.32 -2.06 5.22
CA ASP A 88 -8.02 -3.29 4.83
C ASP A 88 -7.77 -3.66 3.35
N ILE A 89 -7.71 -2.67 2.46
CA ILE A 89 -7.35 -2.85 1.05
C ILE A 89 -5.93 -3.43 0.94
N GLY A 90 -4.95 -2.80 1.59
CA GLY A 90 -3.56 -3.26 1.57
C GLY A 90 -3.41 -4.69 2.10
N LEU A 91 -4.06 -5.01 3.23
CA LEU A 91 -4.04 -6.34 3.80
C LEU A 91 -4.73 -7.38 2.90
N GLY A 92 -5.86 -7.02 2.31
CA GLY A 92 -6.56 -7.87 1.36
C GLY A 92 -5.70 -8.17 0.13
N LEU A 93 -5.01 -7.15 -0.40
CA LEU A 93 -4.05 -7.29 -1.51
C LEU A 93 -2.92 -8.26 -1.14
N ALA A 94 -2.29 -8.05 0.02
CA ALA A 94 -1.25 -8.92 0.55
C ALA A 94 -1.72 -10.38 0.69
N ALA A 95 -2.93 -10.58 1.22
CA ALA A 95 -3.50 -11.91 1.41
C ALA A 95 -3.74 -12.66 0.09
N ARG A 96 -4.21 -11.97 -0.96
CA ARG A 96 -4.45 -12.57 -2.29
C ARG A 96 -3.16 -12.90 -3.03
N LEU A 97 -2.11 -12.10 -2.85
CA LEU A 97 -0.83 -12.26 -3.56
C LEU A 97 0.16 -13.20 -2.86
N LYS A 98 0.02 -13.40 -1.54
CA LYS A 98 0.87 -14.30 -0.74
C LYS A 98 0.99 -15.73 -1.30
N PRO A 99 -0.08 -16.42 -1.75
CA PRO A 99 0.03 -17.76 -2.33
C PRO A 99 0.93 -17.83 -3.57
N HIS A 100 1.12 -16.70 -4.27
CA HIS A 100 1.97 -16.56 -5.45
C HIS A 100 3.38 -16.10 -5.12
N LYS A 101 3.75 -16.06 -3.82
CA LYS A 101 5.07 -15.61 -3.32
C LYS A 101 5.40 -14.16 -3.69
N ILE A 102 4.38 -13.33 -3.93
CA ILE A 102 4.54 -11.90 -4.16
C ILE A 102 4.37 -11.19 -2.83
N GLU A 103 5.40 -10.45 -2.42
CA GLU A 103 5.36 -9.66 -1.20
C GLU A 103 4.70 -8.31 -1.47
N VAL A 104 3.78 -7.93 -0.58
CA VAL A 104 3.15 -6.62 -0.58
C VAL A 104 3.59 -5.89 0.69
N ASN A 105 4.16 -4.70 0.51
CA ASN A 105 4.66 -3.83 1.54
C ASN A 105 3.78 -2.60 1.67
N TRP A 106 3.53 -2.16 2.89
CA TRP A 106 2.78 -0.93 3.12
C TRP A 106 3.73 0.26 3.02
N LEU A 107 3.40 1.21 2.16
CA LEU A 107 4.05 2.51 2.05
C LEU A 107 2.98 3.61 2.18
N ALA A 108 2.47 3.76 3.39
CA ALA A 108 2.03 5.07 3.84
C ALA A 108 2.94 5.53 4.97
N VAL A 109 2.93 6.83 5.20
CA VAL A 109 3.68 7.44 6.31
C VAL A 109 3.15 6.85 7.61
N SER A 110 4.04 6.26 8.41
CA SER A 110 3.63 5.58 9.65
C SER A 110 3.00 6.59 10.62
N ALA A 111 2.16 6.10 11.55
CA ALA A 111 1.58 6.96 12.58
C ALA A 111 2.64 7.76 13.34
N GLU A 112 3.84 7.19 13.55
CA GLU A 112 4.95 7.86 14.20
C GLU A 112 5.57 8.97 13.34
N GLN A 113 5.79 8.71 12.04
CA GLN A 113 6.25 9.75 11.12
C GLN A 113 5.22 10.88 10.98
N VAL A 114 3.93 10.54 10.94
CA VAL A 114 2.85 11.53 10.94
C VAL A 114 2.92 12.38 12.21
N LYS A 115 3.13 11.81 13.40
CA LYS A 115 3.30 12.59 14.65
C LYS A 115 4.47 13.57 14.56
N GLN A 116 5.61 13.14 14.02
CA GLN A 116 6.79 14.00 13.86
C GLN A 116 6.55 15.13 12.86
N TRP A 117 5.82 14.84 11.78
CA TRP A 117 5.51 15.79 10.71
C TRP A 117 4.31 16.70 11.03
N LYS A 118 3.44 16.29 11.97
CA LYS A 118 2.22 17.01 12.36
C LYS A 118 2.51 18.48 12.63
N LYS A 119 3.55 18.79 13.40
CA LYS A 119 3.94 20.17 13.72
C LYS A 119 4.66 20.87 12.57
N LYS A 120 5.52 20.17 11.84
CA LYS A 120 6.39 20.78 10.80
C LYS A 120 5.63 21.15 9.54
N PHE A 121 4.65 20.33 9.15
CA PHE A 121 3.88 20.48 7.91
C PHE A 121 2.38 20.72 8.16
N ASP A 122 2.03 21.08 9.41
CA ASP A 122 0.65 21.31 9.84
C ASP A 122 -0.30 20.14 9.48
N LEU A 123 0.08 18.88 9.67
CA LEU A 123 -0.81 17.77 9.27
C LEU A 123 -2.03 17.71 10.19
N GLN A 124 -3.24 17.69 9.61
CA GLN A 124 -4.49 17.65 10.36
C GLN A 124 -5.08 16.23 10.33
N ALA A 125 -4.96 15.50 11.43
CA ALA A 125 -5.61 14.21 11.54
C ALA A 125 -7.14 14.38 11.61
N LYS A 126 -7.87 13.45 11.00
CA LYS A 126 -9.33 13.41 11.04
C LYS A 126 -9.78 12.50 12.17
N LYS A 127 -10.89 12.84 12.82
CA LYS A 127 -11.52 11.93 13.78
C LYS A 127 -12.17 10.76 13.04
N CYS A 128 -12.06 9.57 13.60
CA CYS A 128 -12.78 8.39 13.16
C CYS A 128 -14.27 8.53 13.46
N SER A 129 -15.13 8.10 12.54
CA SER A 129 -16.54 7.90 12.83
C SER A 129 -16.75 6.65 13.70
N GLU A 130 -17.93 6.49 14.31
CA GLU A 130 -18.27 5.25 15.04
C GLU A 130 -18.13 4.01 14.14
N ALA A 131 -18.54 4.13 12.88
CA ALA A 131 -18.41 3.05 11.90
C ALA A 131 -16.94 2.71 11.62
N ASP A 132 -16.05 3.70 11.55
CA ASP A 132 -14.61 3.46 11.38
C ASP A 132 -14.01 2.77 12.61
N MET A 133 -14.46 3.16 13.80
CA MET A 133 -14.00 2.55 15.06
C MET A 133 -14.45 1.09 15.18
N GLU A 134 -15.68 0.77 14.78
CA GLU A 134 -16.16 -0.62 14.74
C GLU A 134 -15.40 -1.46 13.71
N LYS A 135 -15.16 -0.93 12.50
CA LYS A 135 -14.32 -1.59 11.49
C LYS A 135 -12.89 -1.81 12.01
N THR A 136 -12.33 -0.85 12.74
CA THR A 136 -10.97 -0.96 13.31
C THR A 136 -10.90 -2.09 14.33
N LYS A 137 -11.93 -2.22 15.20
CA LYS A 137 -12.05 -3.33 16.15
C LYS A 137 -12.19 -4.67 15.43
N ALA A 138 -13.05 -4.75 14.40
CA ALA A 138 -13.27 -5.95 13.61
C ALA A 138 -11.98 -6.39 12.88
N LEU A 139 -11.23 -5.42 12.34
CA LEU A 139 -9.94 -5.70 11.69
C LEU A 139 -8.94 -6.30 12.67
N LEU A 140 -8.87 -5.83 13.92
CA LEU A 140 -7.97 -6.37 14.96
C LEU A 140 -8.39 -7.72 15.52
N ARG A 141 -9.69 -7.89 15.80
CA ARG A 141 -10.21 -9.04 16.56
C ARG A 141 -10.77 -10.15 15.67
N GLY A 142 -10.99 -9.86 14.40
CA GLY A 142 -11.71 -10.71 13.47
C GLY A 142 -13.21 -10.43 13.47
N PRO A 143 -13.89 -10.82 12.40
CA PRO A 143 -15.33 -10.67 12.29
C PRO A 143 -16.06 -11.59 13.27
N VAL A 144 -17.28 -11.22 13.67
CA VAL A 144 -18.11 -12.08 14.52
C VAL A 144 -18.68 -13.19 13.65
N ILE A 145 -18.22 -14.44 13.82
CA ILE A 145 -18.62 -15.58 12.97
C ILE A 145 -20.14 -15.75 12.90
N ALA A 146 -20.87 -15.49 14.01
CA ALA A 146 -22.33 -15.58 14.04
C ALA A 146 -23.02 -14.53 13.15
N ALA A 147 -22.39 -13.39 12.89
CA ALA A 147 -22.94 -12.30 12.08
C ALA A 147 -22.43 -12.32 10.62
N GLU A 148 -21.17 -12.71 10.40
CA GLU A 148 -20.49 -12.56 9.10
C GLU A 148 -20.10 -13.90 8.44
N GLY A 149 -20.27 -15.01 9.14
CA GLY A 149 -20.03 -16.36 8.60
C GLY A 149 -18.56 -16.80 8.55
N ARG A 150 -18.34 -18.03 8.05
CA ARG A 150 -17.02 -18.66 8.04
C ARG A 150 -16.08 -18.08 6.98
N ASP A 151 -16.61 -17.64 5.85
CA ASP A 151 -15.79 -17.13 4.74
C ASP A 151 -15.13 -15.79 5.10
N ALA A 152 -15.86 -14.91 5.80
CA ALA A 152 -15.33 -13.67 6.35
C ALA A 152 -14.19 -13.95 7.35
N GLN A 153 -14.37 -14.94 8.24
CA GLN A 153 -13.33 -15.36 9.17
C GLN A 153 -12.09 -15.89 8.45
N GLN A 154 -12.25 -16.71 7.41
CA GLN A 154 -11.13 -17.22 6.62
C GLN A 154 -10.42 -16.12 5.83
N ALA A 155 -11.15 -15.12 5.31
CA ALA A 155 -10.55 -13.96 4.68
C ALA A 155 -9.72 -13.14 5.68
N TRP A 156 -10.23 -12.94 6.89
CA TRP A 156 -9.51 -12.26 7.97
C TRP A 156 -8.25 -13.02 8.41
N LEU A 157 -8.34 -14.34 8.60
CA LEU A 157 -7.18 -15.18 8.94
C LEU A 157 -6.08 -15.07 7.87
N ARG A 158 -6.46 -15.10 6.59
CA ARG A 158 -5.51 -14.91 5.47
C ARG A 158 -4.81 -13.56 5.52
N LYS A 159 -5.51 -12.47 5.89
CA LYS A 159 -4.92 -11.13 6.11
C LYS A 159 -3.91 -11.16 7.27
N ARG A 160 -4.30 -11.76 8.40
CA ARG A 160 -3.49 -11.85 9.63
C ARG A 160 -2.16 -12.59 9.42
N ASP A 161 -2.15 -13.56 8.52
CA ASP A 161 -0.96 -14.37 8.24
C ASP A 161 0.04 -13.67 7.29
N THR A 162 -0.21 -12.44 6.85
CA THR A 162 0.70 -11.69 5.97
C THR A 162 1.83 -10.99 6.73
N LYS A 163 2.95 -10.71 6.04
CA LYS A 163 4.02 -9.84 6.59
C LYS A 163 3.48 -8.43 6.88
N MET A 164 2.69 -7.90 5.96
CA MET A 164 2.06 -6.59 6.08
C MET A 164 1.22 -6.45 7.36
N TRP A 165 0.51 -7.50 7.80
CA TRP A 165 -0.21 -7.47 9.08
C TRP A 165 0.71 -7.14 10.26
N ARG A 166 1.91 -7.72 10.31
CA ARG A 166 2.88 -7.47 11.38
C ARG A 166 3.34 -6.01 11.40
N ASP A 167 3.51 -5.43 10.21
CA ASP A 167 3.90 -4.02 10.05
C ASP A 167 2.77 -3.05 10.44
N LEU A 168 1.53 -3.41 10.12
CA LEU A 168 0.37 -2.53 10.32
C LEU A 168 -0.28 -2.66 11.69
N GLN A 169 -0.01 -3.73 12.45
CA GLN A 169 -0.70 -3.97 13.72
C GLN A 169 -0.57 -2.79 14.70
N HIS A 170 0.59 -2.15 14.79
CA HIS A 170 0.80 -0.99 15.65
C HIS A 170 0.01 0.24 15.16
N GLN A 171 -0.07 0.43 13.83
CA GLN A 171 -0.84 1.52 13.25
C GLN A 171 -2.34 1.34 13.51
N ILE A 172 -2.89 0.14 13.31
CA ILE A 172 -4.31 -0.15 13.56
C ILE A 172 -4.65 0.06 15.05
N LYS A 173 -3.77 -0.37 15.97
CA LYS A 173 -3.92 -0.10 17.42
C LYS A 173 -3.89 1.39 17.73
N THR A 174 -2.98 2.15 17.09
CA THR A 174 -2.90 3.60 17.29
C THR A 174 -4.19 4.30 16.86
N ILE A 175 -4.79 3.89 15.74
CA ILE A 175 -6.10 4.42 15.30
C ILE A 175 -7.18 4.09 16.34
N GLN A 176 -7.21 2.85 16.86
CA GLN A 176 -8.15 2.44 17.89
C GLN A 176 -8.01 3.25 19.20
N GLU A 177 -6.78 3.55 19.62
CA GLU A 177 -6.49 4.26 20.87
C GLU A 177 -6.75 5.76 20.77
N THR A 178 -6.38 6.37 19.64
CA THR A 178 -6.45 7.83 19.45
C THR A 178 -7.78 8.29 18.85
N GLY A 179 -8.48 7.41 18.13
CA GLY A 179 -9.64 7.79 17.31
C GLY A 179 -9.27 8.76 16.18
N GLU A 180 -7.99 8.83 15.80
CA GLU A 180 -7.50 9.67 14.73
C GLU A 180 -7.06 8.82 13.52
N GLN A 181 -7.35 9.31 12.32
CA GLN A 181 -6.95 8.73 11.04
C GLN A 181 -6.36 9.81 10.13
N MET A 182 -5.57 9.40 9.14
CA MET A 182 -4.89 10.30 8.21
C MET A 182 -5.12 9.86 6.78
N LYS A 183 -5.45 10.81 5.90
CA LYS A 183 -5.52 10.53 4.47
C LYS A 183 -4.17 10.70 3.80
N LEU A 184 -3.91 9.92 2.76
CA LEU A 184 -2.65 9.93 2.04
C LEU A 184 -2.42 11.26 1.31
N ASP A 185 -3.46 11.83 0.70
CA ASP A 185 -3.43 13.14 0.04
C ASP A 185 -2.95 14.26 0.99
N MET A 186 -3.42 14.27 2.23
CA MET A 186 -3.04 15.29 3.23
C MET A 186 -1.54 15.27 3.54
N VAL A 187 -0.89 14.11 3.41
CA VAL A 187 0.55 14.00 3.56
C VAL A 187 1.24 14.41 2.26
N ILE A 188 0.82 13.84 1.13
CA ILE A 188 1.46 14.03 -0.18
C ILE A 188 1.40 15.49 -0.64
N ASP A 189 0.34 16.21 -0.29
CA ASP A 189 0.15 17.60 -0.69
C ASP A 189 0.87 18.60 0.23
N ARG A 190 1.16 18.24 1.48
CA ARG A 190 1.77 19.16 2.48
C ARG A 190 3.26 18.92 2.72
N VAL A 191 3.74 17.69 2.51
CA VAL A 191 5.14 17.35 2.72
C VAL A 191 5.90 17.53 1.41
N ASP A 192 7.06 18.18 1.48
CA ASP A 192 7.92 18.40 0.32
C ASP A 192 8.26 17.08 -0.38
N ARG A 193 8.15 17.05 -1.71
CA ARG A 193 8.43 15.88 -2.55
C ARG A 193 9.83 15.30 -2.31
N ALA A 194 10.85 16.13 -2.11
CA ALA A 194 12.21 15.66 -1.85
C ALA A 194 12.30 14.91 -0.51
N VAL A 195 11.56 15.36 0.50
CA VAL A 195 11.45 14.68 1.79
C VAL A 195 10.73 13.34 1.63
N LEU A 196 9.59 13.32 0.93
CA LEU A 196 8.83 12.10 0.65
C LEU A 196 9.66 11.10 -0.16
N THR A 197 10.37 11.56 -1.17
CA THR A 197 11.24 10.73 -2.02
C THR A 197 12.32 10.05 -1.20
N LYS A 198 13.00 10.82 -0.32
CA LYS A 198 14.01 10.27 0.58
C LYS A 198 13.43 9.20 1.50
N VAL A 199 12.32 9.50 2.16
CA VAL A 199 11.69 8.59 3.13
C VAL A 199 11.20 7.30 2.47
N PHE A 200 10.52 7.40 1.33
CA PHE A 200 10.03 6.21 0.63
C PHE A 200 11.14 5.40 0.01
N ARG A 201 12.23 6.02 -0.45
CA ARG A 201 13.44 5.30 -0.89
C ARG A 201 14.06 4.52 0.25
N GLU A 202 14.32 5.14 1.40
CA GLU A 202 14.89 4.48 2.58
C GLU A 202 14.01 3.31 3.06
N LEU A 203 12.67 3.48 3.02
CA LEU A 203 11.74 2.41 3.35
C LEU A 203 11.81 1.26 2.33
N LEU A 204 11.84 1.57 1.04
CA LEU A 204 11.95 0.57 -0.02
C LEU A 204 13.26 -0.23 0.12
N GLU A 205 14.40 0.46 0.26
CA GLU A 205 15.72 -0.13 0.48
C GLU A 205 15.73 -1.07 1.68
N LYS A 206 15.21 -0.60 2.83
CA LYS A 206 15.10 -1.39 4.05
C LYS A 206 14.22 -2.63 3.88
N ARG A 207 13.12 -2.53 3.12
CA ARG A 207 12.17 -3.64 2.91
C ARG A 207 12.70 -4.68 1.94
N LEU A 208 13.47 -4.26 0.95
CA LEU A 208 14.08 -5.14 -0.04
C LEU A 208 15.47 -5.64 0.37
N GLY A 209 16.11 -5.01 1.36
CA GLY A 209 17.49 -5.30 1.74
C GLY A 209 18.50 -4.91 0.66
N ILE A 210 18.22 -3.85 -0.10
CA ILE A 210 19.06 -3.35 -1.20
C ILE A 210 19.43 -1.89 -0.97
N ASP A 211 20.57 -1.43 -1.49
CA ASP A 211 20.95 -0.01 -1.56
C ASP A 211 20.69 0.49 -2.99
N MET A 212 19.81 1.49 -3.17
CA MET A 212 19.50 2.03 -4.50
C MET A 212 20.53 3.05 -4.98
N ASN A 213 21.42 3.57 -4.12
CA ASN A 213 22.41 4.58 -4.51
C ASN A 213 23.57 4.02 -5.34
N MET A 214 23.67 2.70 -5.53
CA MET A 214 24.70 2.08 -6.40
C MET A 214 24.28 1.97 -7.88
N SER A 215 23.28 2.72 -8.31
CA SER A 215 22.86 2.83 -9.72
C SER A 215 23.04 4.26 -10.21
N SER A 216 24.29 4.74 -10.24
CA SER A 216 24.68 5.96 -10.98
C SER A 216 25.65 5.55 -12.09
#